data_AF-A0A2A2M639-F1
#
_entry.id   AF-A0A2A2M639-F1
#
_cell.length_a   1.000
_cell.length_b   1.000
_cell.length_c   1.000
_cell.angle_alpha   90.00
_cell.angle_beta   90.00
_cell.angle_gamma   90.00
#
_symmetry.space_group_name_H-M   'P 1'
#
loop_
_entity.id
_entity.type
_entity.pdbx_description
1 polymer ?
#
loop_
_entity_poly.entity_id
_entity_poly.type
_entity_poly.pdbx_seq_one_letter_code
_entity_poly.pdbx_strand_id
1 'polypeptide(L)' 'MVNLVYLPLALLSGLWLPLSALPVLFSTMAPLWPTWHLAQLALPVVGLPSAGSIGGHLLVLLAVTAVALLLARRRLRRIG' A
#
# COMPACT_ATOMS: atom_id res chain seq x y z
N MET A 1 -13.38 8.57 12.91
CA MET A 1 -13.38 8.60 11.43
C MET A 1 -12.12 7.98 10.81
N VAL A 2 -10.94 8.10 11.42
CA VAL A 2 -9.68 7.51 10.90
C VAL A 2 -9.67 5.97 10.92
N ASN A 3 -10.29 5.33 11.92
CA ASN A 3 -10.33 3.86 12.04
C ASN A 3 -11.05 3.14 10.90
N LEU A 4 -12.06 3.78 10.28
CA LEU A 4 -12.79 3.19 9.15
C LEU A 4 -11.92 3.04 7.89
N VAL A 5 -10.87 3.85 7.76
CA VAL A 5 -9.89 3.76 6.67
C VAL A 5 -8.75 2.81 7.03
N TYR A 6 -8.36 2.76 8.31
CA TYR A 6 -7.28 1.90 8.80
C TYR A 6 -7.60 0.41 8.72
N LEU A 7 -8.84 0.02 9.01
CA LEU A 7 -9.30 -1.37 8.95
C LEU A 7 -9.14 -2.01 7.56
N PRO A 8 -9.66 -1.42 6.47
CA PRO A 8 -9.43 -1.95 5.13
C PRO A 8 -7.96 -1.87 4.73
N LEU A 9 -7.22 -0.82 5.09
CA LEU A 9 -5.77 -0.72 4.81
C LEU A 9 -4.94 -1.84 5.46
N ALA A 10 -5.26 -2.19 6.70
CA ALA A 10 -4.60 -3.29 7.41
C ALA A 10 -4.95 -4.65 6.80
N LEU A 11 -6.22 -4.85 6.42
CA LEU A 11 -6.69 -6.08 5.74
C LEU A 11 -6.07 -6.24 4.34
N LEU A 12 -6.08 -5.18 3.52
CA LEU A 12 -5.53 -5.19 2.15
C LEU A 12 -4.01 -5.23 2.10
N SER A 13 -3.32 -4.92 3.20
CA SER A 13 -1.85 -5.06 3.27
C SER A 13 -1.41 -6.53 3.24
N GLY A 14 -2.28 -7.49 3.59
CA GLY A 14 -1.90 -8.90 3.70
C GLY A 14 -0.94 -9.22 4.85
N LEU A 15 -0.53 -8.23 5.66
CA LEU A 15 0.41 -8.40 6.78
C LEU A 15 -0.26 -8.93 8.06
N TRP A 16 -1.58 -8.72 8.20
CA TRP A 16 -2.33 -9.14 9.39
C TRP A 16 -3.17 -10.41 9.14
N LEU A 17 -3.67 -10.59 7.92
CA LEU A 17 -4.37 -11.77 7.44
C LEU A 17 -3.88 -12.11 6.03
N PRO A 18 -3.56 -13.37 5.71
CA PRO A 18 -3.10 -13.73 4.38
C PRO A 18 -4.17 -13.43 3.34
N LEU A 19 -3.78 -12.79 2.23
CA LEU A 19 -4.69 -12.42 1.13
C LEU A 19 -5.43 -13.65 0.55
N SER A 20 -4.87 -14.85 0.69
CA SER A 20 -5.50 -16.12 0.30
C SER A 20 -6.71 -16.52 1.14
N ALA A 21 -6.85 -15.98 2.35
CA ALA A 21 -8.00 -16.19 3.22
C ALA A 21 -9.10 -15.14 3.04
N LEU A 22 -8.85 -14.11 2.22
CA LEU A 22 -9.81 -13.04 1.94
C LEU A 22 -10.58 -13.29 0.63
N PRO A 23 -11.80 -12.74 0.49
CA PRO A 23 -12.56 -12.80 -0.76
C PRO A 23 -11.75 -12.25 -1.94
N VAL A 24 -11.94 -12.83 -3.14
CA VAL A 24 -11.25 -12.44 -4.40
C VAL A 24 -11.29 -10.92 -4.67
N LEU A 25 -12.33 -10.22 -4.23
CA LEU A 25 -12.43 -8.77 -4.34
C LEU A 25 -11.24 -8.04 -3.68
N PHE A 26 -10.73 -8.54 -2.56
CA PHE A 26 -9.61 -7.93 -1.86
C PHE A 26 -8.27 -8.21 -2.55
N SER A 27 -8.09 -9.39 -3.14
CA SER A 27 -6.88 -9.73 -3.88
C SER A 27 -6.79 -9.02 -5.24
N THR A 28 -7.93 -8.73 -5.89
CA THR A 28 -7.95 -7.90 -7.11
C THR A 28 -7.71 -6.43 -6.82
N MET A 29 -8.19 -5.93 -5.68
CA MET A 29 -7.99 -4.54 -5.28
C MET A 29 -6.60 -4.30 -4.66
N ALA A 30 -5.97 -5.30 -4.05
CA ALA A 30 -4.71 -5.17 -3.33
C ALA A 30 -3.59 -4.41 -4.10
N PRO A 31 -3.33 -4.67 -5.39
CA PRO A 31 -2.29 -3.95 -6.14
C PRO A 31 -2.53 -2.43 -6.31
N LEU A 32 -3.75 -1.94 -6.08
CA LEU A 32 -4.05 -0.50 -6.11
C LEU A 32 -3.58 0.22 -4.85
N TRP A 33 -3.26 -0.51 -3.78
CA TRP A 33 -2.97 0.08 -2.48
C TRP A 33 -1.45 0.14 -2.22
N PRO A 34 -0.92 1.29 -1.79
CA PRO A 34 0.51 1.43 -1.50
C PRO A 34 0.98 0.49 -0.37
N THR A 35 0.11 0.15 0.58
CA THR A 35 0.43 -0.79 1.66
C THR A 35 0.66 -2.21 1.16
N TRP A 36 0.02 -2.62 0.07
CA TRP A 36 0.31 -3.90 -0.56
C TRP A 36 1.73 -3.92 -1.12
N HIS A 37 2.15 -2.89 -1.86
CA HIS A 37 3.52 -2.77 -2.36
C HIS A 37 4.56 -2.78 -1.23
N LEU A 38 4.25 -2.16 -0.09
CA LEU A 38 5.11 -2.20 1.09
C LEU A 38 5.20 -3.61 1.69
N ALA A 39 4.07 -4.34 1.78
CA ALA A 39 4.05 -5.71 2.27
C ALA A 39 4.86 -6.65 1.38
N GLN A 40 4.77 -6.51 0.05
CA GLN A 40 5.56 -7.29 -0.89
C GLN A 40 7.07 -7.07 -0.76
N LEU A 41 7.50 -5.90 -0.27
CA LEU A 41 8.90 -5.64 0.08
C LEU A 41 9.30 -6.27 1.42
N ALA A 42 8.35 -6.46 2.35
CA ALA A 42 8.59 -7.06 3.65
C ALA A 42 8.55 -8.60 3.64
N LEU A 43 7.73 -9.22 2.79
CA LEU A 43 7.59 -10.69 2.71
C LEU A 43 8.93 -11.42 2.46
N PRO A 44 9.80 -10.98 1.53
CA PRO A 44 11.09 -11.64 1.31
C PRO A 44 12.04 -11.57 2.50
N VAL A 45 11.92 -10.54 3.34
CA VAL A 45 12.76 -10.36 4.54
C VAL A 45 12.49 -11.45 5.58
N VAL A 46 11.24 -11.94 5.63
CA VAL A 46 10.82 -13.03 6.53
C VAL A 46 10.83 -14.40 5.83
N GLY A 47 11.41 -14.50 4.64
CA GLY A 47 11.51 -15.75 3.87
C GLY A 47 10.22 -16.18 3.16
N LEU A 48 9.25 -15.28 3.02
CA LEU A 48 8.00 -15.53 2.31
C LEU A 48 8.08 -15.09 0.84
N PRO A 49 7.36 -15.76 -0.08
CA PRO A 49 7.35 -15.38 -1.48
C PRO A 49 6.65 -14.04 -1.69
N SER A 50 7.29 -13.12 -2.42
CA SER A 50 6.67 -11.90 -2.94
C SER A 50 6.26 -12.08 -4.39
N ALA A 51 5.16 -11.45 -4.77
CA ALA A 51 4.68 -11.35 -6.15
C ALA A 51 5.09 -10.02 -6.78
N GLY A 52 5.67 -10.07 -7.98
CA GLY A 52 6.16 -8.90 -8.71
C GLY A 52 7.65 -8.61 -8.47
N SER A 53 8.16 -7.52 -9.04
CA SER A 53 9.55 -7.10 -8.87
C SER A 53 9.68 -6.03 -7.77
N ILE A 54 10.76 -6.13 -6.99
CA ILE A 54 11.12 -5.14 -5.95
C ILE A 54 11.16 -3.72 -6.55
N GLY A 55 11.78 -3.57 -7.73
CA GLY A 55 11.88 -2.28 -8.42
C GLY A 55 10.51 -1.70 -8.80
N GLY A 56 9.56 -2.54 -9.21
CA GLY A 56 8.19 -2.09 -9.52
C GLY A 56 7.47 -1.55 -8.29
N HIS A 57 7.58 -2.24 -7.15
CA HIS A 57 6.99 -1.79 -5.89
C HIS A 57 7.59 -0.48 -5.38
N LEU A 58 8.92 -0.33 -5.46
CA LEU A 58 9.59 0.91 -5.10
C LEU A 58 9.15 2.09 -5.98
N LEU A 59 8.98 1.86 -7.28
CA LEU A 59 8.54 2.90 -8.21
C LEU A 59 7.12 3.39 -7.89
N VAL A 60 6.20 2.48 -7.59
CA VAL A 60 4.83 2.86 -7.19
C VAL A 60 4.85 3.61 -5.87
N LEU A 61 5.62 3.16 -4.88
CA LEU A 61 5.74 3.86 -3.60
C LEU A 61 6.28 5.28 -3.79
N LEU A 62 7.32 5.46 -4.59
CA LEU A 62 7.87 6.78 -4.91
C LEU A 62 6.85 7.68 -5.61
N ALA A 63 6.09 7.14 -6.56
CA ALA A 63 5.04 7.88 -7.24
C ALA A 63 3.95 8.35 -6.26
N VAL A 64 3.50 7.46 -5.37
CA VAL A 64 2.51 7.79 -4.33
C VAL A 64 3.06 8.87 -3.38
N THR A 65 4.31 8.75 -2.92
CA THR A 65 4.97 9.76 -2.09
C THR A 65 5.05 11.11 -2.80
N ALA A 66 5.43 11.14 -4.08
CA ALA A 66 5.51 12.38 -4.85
C ALA A 66 4.12 13.04 -5.00
N VAL A 67 3.08 12.27 -5.30
CA VAL A 67 1.70 12.78 -5.41
C VAL A 67 1.24 13.35 -4.07
N ALA A 68 1.42 12.62 -2.97
CA ALA A 68 1.05 13.09 -1.64
C ALA A 68 1.81 14.37 -1.25
N LEU A 69 3.12 14.43 -1.54
CA LEU A 69 3.95 15.61 -1.30
C LEU A 69 3.49 16.82 -2.11
N LEU A 70 3.14 16.62 -3.39
CA LEU A 70 2.63 17.68 -4.27
C LEU A 70 1.30 18.22 -3.78
N LEU A 71 0.38 17.34 -3.37
CA LEU A 71 -0.91 17.74 -2.79
C LEU A 71 -0.72 18.49 -1.47
N ALA A 72 0.14 17.99 -0.58
CA ALA A 72 0.47 18.64 0.69
C ALA A 72 1.08 20.03 0.46
N ARG A 73 2.07 20.15 -0.45
CA ARG A 73 2.68 21.43 -0.82
C ARG A 73 1.67 22.40 -1.43
N ARG A 74 0.82 21.93 -2.35
CA ARG A 74 -0.24 22.77 -2.94
C ARG A 74 -1.20 23.29 -1.90
N ARG A 75 -1.59 22.45 -0.93
CA ARG A 75 -2.53 22.83 0.12
C ARG A 75 -1.89 23.79 1.12
N LEU A 76 -0.64 23.55 1.53
CA LEU A 76 0.09 24.44 2.41
C LEU A 76 0.24 25.85 1.80
N ARG A 77 0.55 25.93 0.49
CA ARG A 77 0.63 27.21 -0.24
C ARG A 77 -0.69 27.95 -0.43
N ARG A 78 -1.85 27.31 -0.20
CA ARG A 78 -3.17 27.96 -0.28
C ARG A 78 -3.70 28.41 1.08
N ILE A 79 -3.13 27.89 2.17
CA ILE A 79 -3.62 28.12 3.55
C ILE A 79 -2.59 28.91 4.37
N GLY A 80 -1.31 28.85 4.02
CA GLY A 80 -0.24 29.67 4.60
C GLY A 80 0.06 30.93 3.81
#